data_AF-A0A212EHJ9-F1
#
_entry.id   AF-A0A212EHJ9-F1
#
_cell.length_a   1.000
_cell.length_b   1.000
_cell.length_c   1.000
_cell.angle_alpha   90.00
_cell.angle_beta   90.00
_cell.angle_gamma   90.00
#
_symmetry.space_group_name_H-M   'P 1'
#
loop_
_entity.id
_entity.type
_entity.pdbx_description
1 polymer ?
#
loop_
_entity_poly.entity_id
_entity_poly.type
_entity_poly.pdbx_seq_one_letter_code
_entity_poly.pdbx_strand_id
1 'polypeptide(L)'
;MEAIGKSKFIFTGKVLTVKKFKSVQEIRGKRSNLYRVYMRRVLKGNEYEIRDSVKQDGPMDTLSGSTLLAERQRARESCSPSPRPRLSAIFLSDGVIFDMNTGLSPRFKLLTDPVPLTLYHLDRINAAVKGGVIGCRESNGKVHSS
;
A
#
# COMPACT_ATOMS: atom_id res chain seq x y z
N MET A 1 4.57 10.02 -10.16
CA MET A 1 4.42 10.37 -8.73
C MET A 1 2.97 10.62 -8.31
N GLU A 2 2.01 10.57 -9.23
CA GLU A 2 0.56 10.73 -8.96
C GLU A 2 -0.03 9.65 -8.01
N ALA A 3 0.54 8.44 -8.03
CA ALA A 3 0.09 7.33 -7.18
C ALA A 3 0.26 7.59 -5.67
N ILE A 4 1.18 8.46 -5.25
CA ILE A 4 1.37 8.83 -3.83
C ILE A 4 0.16 9.64 -3.32
N GLY A 5 -0.36 10.54 -4.16
CA GLY A 5 -1.57 11.31 -3.85
C GLY A 5 -2.80 10.41 -3.72
N LYS A 6 -2.98 9.49 -4.67
CA LYS A 6 -4.11 8.54 -4.72
C LYS A 6 -4.05 7.43 -3.67
N SER A 7 -2.86 7.12 -3.14
CA SER A 7 -2.71 6.06 -2.14
C SER A 7 -3.35 6.45 -0.79
N LYS A 8 -4.21 5.57 -0.26
CA LYS A 8 -4.76 5.68 1.10
C LYS A 8 -3.75 5.21 2.15
N PHE A 9 -3.01 4.14 1.84
CA PHE A 9 -1.98 3.60 2.73
C PHE A 9 -0.63 3.54 2.02
N ILE A 10 0.42 3.98 2.72
CA ILE A 10 1.81 3.83 2.30
C ILE A 10 2.58 3.19 3.43
N PHE A 11 3.28 2.10 3.14
CA PHE A 11 4.09 1.40 4.12
C PHE A 11 5.35 0.82 3.49
N THR A 12 6.34 0.58 4.33
CA THR A 12 7.59 -0.08 3.97
C THR A 12 7.58 -1.49 4.52
N GLY A 13 8.15 -2.43 3.75
CA GLY A 13 8.21 -3.81 4.18
C GLY A 13 9.18 -4.65 3.38
N LYS A 14 9.47 -5.83 3.89
CA LYS A 14 10.28 -6.85 3.21
C LYS A 14 9.34 -7.83 2.49
N VAL A 15 9.54 -8.02 1.20
CA VAL A 15 8.82 -9.05 0.43
C VAL A 15 9.30 -10.42 0.92
N LEU A 16 8.41 -11.21 1.50
CA LEU A 16 8.69 -12.59 1.88
C LEU A 16 8.54 -13.53 0.68
N THR A 17 7.38 -13.46 0.03
CA THR A 17 7.05 -14.32 -1.11
C THR A 17 6.19 -13.58 -2.13
N VAL A 18 6.39 -13.88 -3.41
CA VAL A 18 5.52 -13.41 -4.50
C VAL A 18 4.87 -14.64 -5.13
N LYS A 19 3.54 -14.69 -5.12
CA LYS A 19 2.75 -15.74 -5.76
C LYS A 19 1.89 -15.15 -6.86
N LYS A 20 1.72 -15.87 -7.97
CA LYS A 20 0.70 -15.52 -8.96
C LYS A 20 -0.65 -15.97 -8.41
N PHE A 21 -1.57 -15.03 -8.24
CA PHE A 21 -2.91 -15.28 -7.74
C PHE A 21 -3.92 -15.12 -8.88
N LYS A 22 -4.94 -15.96 -8.90
CA LYS A 22 -6.11 -15.77 -9.77
C LYS A 22 -7.22 -15.30 -8.85
N SER A 23 -7.51 -14.00 -8.87
CA SER A 23 -8.67 -13.49 -8.15
C SER A 23 -9.93 -14.03 -8.79
N VAL A 24 -10.84 -14.58 -7.98
CA VAL A 24 -12.09 -15.21 -8.42
C VAL A 24 -13.08 -14.15 -8.94
N GLN A 25 -12.89 -12.87 -8.60
CA GLN A 25 -13.81 -11.77 -8.94
C GLN A 25 -13.62 -11.15 -10.34
N GLU A 26 -12.60 -11.51 -11.13
CA GLU A 26 -12.46 -10.96 -12.49
C GLU A 26 -12.80 -11.97 -13.58
N ILE A 27 -13.88 -11.66 -14.32
CA ILE A 27 -14.44 -12.34 -15.51
C ILE A 27 -13.43 -12.51 -16.67
N ARG A 28 -12.15 -12.16 -16.52
CA ARG A 28 -11.17 -12.17 -17.63
C ARG A 28 -9.77 -12.63 -17.25
N GLY A 29 -9.60 -13.73 -16.51
CA GLY A 29 -8.34 -14.52 -16.51
C GLY A 29 -7.02 -13.77 -16.22
N LYS A 30 -7.08 -12.53 -15.69
CA LYS A 30 -5.92 -11.68 -15.44
C LYS A 30 -5.28 -12.16 -14.14
N ARG A 31 -4.07 -12.69 -14.26
CA ARG A 31 -3.28 -13.15 -13.12
C ARG A 31 -2.84 -11.93 -12.31
N SER A 32 -3.28 -11.82 -11.06
CA SER A 32 -2.74 -10.83 -10.13
C SER A 32 -1.44 -11.34 -9.50
N ASN A 33 -0.61 -10.43 -9.01
CA ASN A 33 0.56 -10.79 -8.22
C ASN A 33 0.22 -10.53 -6.75
N LEU A 34 0.32 -11.58 -5.94
CA LEU A 34 0.09 -11.53 -4.50
C LEU A 34 1.44 -11.53 -3.79
N TYR A 35 1.68 -10.49 -3.01
CA TYR A 35 2.88 -10.26 -2.23
C TYR A 35 2.57 -10.56 -0.77
N ARG A 36 3.33 -11.46 -0.16
CA ARG A 36 3.37 -11.59 1.30
C ARG A 36 4.48 -10.67 1.80
N VAL A 37 4.13 -9.69 2.60
CA VAL A 37 5.04 -8.61 3.01
C VAL A 37 5.15 -8.59 4.53
N TYR A 38 6.37 -8.57 5.03
CA TYR A 38 6.66 -8.28 6.43
C TYR A 38 6.78 -6.77 6.61
N MET A 39 5.82 -6.17 7.29
CA MET A 39 5.72 -4.72 7.44
C MET A 39 6.73 -4.22 8.47
N ARG A 40 7.41 -3.11 8.13
CA ARG A 40 8.39 -2.45 9.00
C ARG A 40 7.86 -1.13 9.53
N ARG A 41 7.33 -0.28 8.65
CA ARG A 41 6.89 1.07 9.04
C ARG A 41 5.77 1.56 8.14
N VAL A 42 4.77 2.20 8.75
CA VAL A 42 3.72 2.92 8.05
C VAL A 42 4.18 4.37 7.83
N LEU A 43 4.06 4.86 6.60
CA LEU A 43 4.42 6.24 6.20
C LEU A 43 3.17 7.12 6.01
N LYS A 44 2.04 6.52 5.62
CA LYS A 44 0.75 7.22 5.42
C LYS A 44 -0.40 6.26 5.69
N GLY A 45 -1.46 6.74 6.31
CA GLY A 45 -2.72 6.02 6.54
C GLY A 45 -2.99 5.72 8.02
N ASN A 46 -4.19 5.21 8.31
CA ASN A 46 -4.64 4.92 9.66
C ASN A 46 -4.11 3.56 10.14
N GLU A 47 -3.35 3.57 11.23
CA GLU A 47 -2.77 2.36 11.82
C GLU A 47 -3.83 1.37 12.32
N TYR A 48 -4.98 1.85 12.82
CA TYR A 48 -6.06 1.00 13.30
C TYR A 48 -6.68 0.16 12.17
N GLU A 49 -6.93 0.77 11.00
CA GLU A 49 -7.43 0.06 9.82
C GLU A 49 -6.44 -0.98 9.30
N ILE A 50 -5.14 -0.69 9.42
CA ILE A 50 -4.08 -1.63 9.05
C ILE A 50 -4.07 -2.80 10.04
N ARG A 51 -4.16 -2.55 11.36
CA ARG A 51 -4.15 -3.60 12.40
C ARG A 51 -5.24 -4.65 12.16
N ASP A 52 -6.45 -4.22 11.81
CA ASP A 52 -7.58 -5.12 11.54
C ASP A 52 -7.35 -6.03 10.32
N SER A 53 -6.51 -5.58 9.39
CA SER A 53 -6.29 -6.24 8.09
C SER A 53 -5.01 -7.07 8.00
N VAL A 54 -4.21 -7.15 9.08
CA VAL A 54 -2.90 -7.84 9.07
C VAL A 54 -2.87 -9.01 10.05
N LYS A 55 -2.12 -10.06 9.69
CA LYS A 55 -1.78 -11.11 10.66
C LYS A 55 -0.59 -10.62 11.48
N GLN A 56 -0.86 -10.22 12.72
CA GLN A 56 0.20 -9.91 13.68
C GLN A 56 0.98 -11.19 14.00
N ASP A 57 2.30 -11.12 13.86
CA ASP A 57 3.24 -12.21 14.13
C ASP A 57 4.31 -11.73 15.14
N GLY A 58 3.94 -10.77 16.02
CA GLY A 58 4.86 -10.05 16.91
C GLY A 58 4.15 -9.32 18.07
N PRO A 59 4.91 -8.61 18.94
CA PRO A 59 4.37 -7.99 20.14
C PRO A 59 3.29 -6.95 19.82
N MET A 60 2.19 -6.99 20.58
CA MET A 60 0.92 -6.31 20.33
C MET A 60 1.03 -4.77 20.23
N ASP A 61 2.13 -4.21 20.73
CA ASP A 61 2.33 -2.77 20.88
C ASP A 61 2.71 -2.08 19.57
N THR A 62 3.32 -2.78 18.60
CA THR A 62 3.74 -2.16 17.33
C THR A 62 3.28 -2.93 16.09
N LEU A 63 2.84 -2.19 15.08
CA LEU A 63 2.57 -2.72 13.74
C LEU A 63 3.84 -3.19 13.01
N SER A 64 5.00 -2.82 13.54
CA SER A 64 6.32 -3.24 13.09
C SER A 64 6.50 -4.71 13.45
N GLY A 65 6.40 -5.60 12.46
CA GLY A 65 6.41 -7.05 12.68
C GLY A 65 5.24 -7.81 12.10
N SER A 66 4.17 -7.12 11.71
CA SER A 66 2.99 -7.77 11.13
C SER A 66 3.25 -8.25 9.71
N THR A 67 2.65 -9.39 9.35
CA THR A 67 2.65 -9.89 7.98
C THR A 67 1.33 -9.58 7.30
N LEU A 68 1.41 -8.99 6.11
CA LEU A 68 0.24 -8.63 5.31
C LEU A 68 0.29 -9.23 3.91
N LEU A 69 -0.88 -9.35 3.31
CA LEU A 69 -1.04 -9.72 1.91
C LEU A 69 -1.34 -8.46 1.11
N ALA A 70 -0.58 -8.23 0.05
CA ALA A 70 -0.80 -7.13 -0.88
C ALA A 70 -1.02 -7.70 -2.29
N GLU A 71 -2.13 -7.33 -2.91
CA GLU A 71 -2.49 -7.77 -4.25
C GLU A 71 -2.28 -6.63 -5.25
N ARG A 72 -1.62 -6.95 -6.35
CA ARG A 72 -1.56 -6.09 -7.53
C ARG A 72 -2.33 -6.72 -8.68
N GLN A 73 -3.37 -6.04 -9.14
CA GLN A 73 -4.04 -6.39 -10.38
C GLN A 73 -3.08 -6.07 -11.54
N ARG A 74 -2.78 -7.06 -12.41
CA ARG A 74 -1.89 -6.80 -13.55
C ARG A 74 -2.58 -5.86 -14.53
N ALA A 75 -2.04 -4.66 -14.68
CA ALA A 75 -2.20 -3.92 -15.93
C ALA A 75 -1.49 -4.71 -17.04
N ARG A 76 -2.09 -4.74 -18.25
CA ARG A 76 -1.48 -5.36 -19.45
C ARG A 76 -0.12 -4.72 -19.80
N GLU A 77 0.14 -3.53 -19.26
CA GLU A 77 1.34 -2.72 -19.47
C GLU A 77 2.03 -2.50 -18.12
N SER A 78 3.06 -3.29 -17.81
CA SER A 78 3.92 -3.05 -16.66
C SER A 78 5.33 -3.44 -17.07
N CYS A 79 6.09 -2.46 -17.56
CA CYS A 79 7.47 -2.60 -17.99
C CYS A 79 8.46 -2.82 -16.83
N SER A 80 8.01 -2.88 -15.58
CA SER A 80 8.87 -3.16 -14.44
C SER A 80 8.82 -4.65 -14.06
N PRO A 81 9.97 -5.35 -13.95
CA PRO A 81 10.01 -6.71 -13.46
C PRO A 81 9.47 -6.77 -12.02
N SER A 82 8.77 -7.85 -11.67
CA SER A 82 8.26 -8.03 -10.31
C SER A 82 9.43 -8.01 -9.32
N PRO A 83 9.31 -7.31 -8.17
CA PRO A 83 10.38 -7.24 -7.20
C PRO A 83 10.77 -8.65 -6.74
N ARG A 84 12.07 -8.92 -6.69
CA ARG A 84 12.60 -10.21 -6.25
C ARG A 84 12.20 -10.45 -4.78
N PRO A 85 11.90 -11.70 -4.39
CA PRO A 85 11.73 -12.06 -2.99
C PRO A 85 12.93 -11.60 -2.15
N ARG A 86 12.68 -11.26 -0.88
CA ARG A 86 13.65 -10.77 0.12
C ARG A 86 14.08 -9.31 -0.01
N LEU A 87 13.63 -8.58 -1.04
CA LEU A 87 13.89 -7.14 -1.13
C LEU A 87 12.95 -6.34 -0.24
N SER A 88 13.49 -5.24 0.29
CA SER A 88 12.68 -4.21 0.96
C SER A 88 12.17 -3.21 -0.08
N ALA A 89 10.88 -2.91 0.00
CA ALA A 89 10.21 -2.01 -0.92
C ALA A 89 9.19 -1.14 -0.17
N ILE A 90 8.75 -0.11 -0.86
CA ILE A 90 7.70 0.81 -0.46
C ILE A 90 6.44 0.45 -1.24
N PHE A 91 5.35 0.24 -0.53
CA PHE A 91 4.09 -0.22 -1.07
C PHE A 91 3.07 0.91 -0.99
N LEU A 92 2.40 1.17 -2.11
CA LEU A 92 1.36 2.18 -2.23
C LEU A 92 0.04 1.49 -2.48
N SER A 93 -0.88 1.59 -1.51
CA SER A 93 -2.17 0.91 -1.52
C SER A 93 -3.32 1.90 -1.62
N ASP A 94 -4.32 1.53 -2.43
CA ASP A 94 -5.60 2.23 -2.60
C ASP A 94 -6.55 1.97 -1.42
N GLY A 95 -6.45 0.76 -0.85
CA GLY A 95 -7.36 0.31 0.20
C GLY A 95 -7.13 -1.15 0.54
N VAL A 96 -8.07 -1.72 1.30
CA VAL A 96 -8.10 -3.13 1.66
C VAL A 96 -9.29 -3.79 0.98
N ILE A 97 -9.06 -4.95 0.37
CA ILE A 97 -10.06 -5.82 -0.22
C ILE A 97 -10.44 -6.85 0.84
N PHE A 98 -11.70 -6.81 1.24
CA PHE A 98 -12.33 -7.83 2.10
C PHE A 98 -13.17 -8.74 1.21
N ASP A 99 -12.75 -9.99 1.09
CA ASP A 99 -13.44 -10.97 0.27
C ASP A 99 -14.38 -11.79 1.17
N MET A 100 -15.53 -11.19 1.52
CA MET A 100 -16.49 -11.81 2.46
C MET A 100 -17.01 -13.16 1.98
N ASN A 101 -16.99 -13.42 0.67
CA ASN A 101 -17.55 -14.64 0.07
C ASN A 101 -16.57 -15.82 -0.01
N THR A 102 -15.27 -15.63 0.24
CA THR A 102 -14.25 -16.70 0.02
C THR A 102 -13.43 -17.06 1.26
N GLY A 103 -13.68 -16.43 2.41
CA GLY A 103 -12.91 -16.68 3.64
C GLY A 103 -11.43 -16.35 3.52
N LEU A 104 -11.03 -15.64 2.47
CA LEU A 104 -9.65 -15.23 2.24
C LEU A 104 -9.28 -14.10 3.19
N SER A 105 -8.05 -14.14 3.72
CA SER A 105 -7.53 -13.07 4.57
C SER A 105 -7.56 -11.72 3.83
N PRO A 106 -7.78 -10.58 4.53
CA PRO A 106 -7.80 -9.25 3.92
C PRO A 106 -6.54 -8.95 3.11
N ARG A 107 -6.69 -8.21 1.99
CA ARG A 107 -5.60 -7.95 1.04
C ARG A 107 -5.51 -6.47 0.69
N PHE A 108 -4.32 -5.90 0.77
CA PHE A 108 -4.06 -4.52 0.37
C PHE A 108 -3.99 -4.39 -1.15
N LYS A 109 -4.82 -3.53 -1.75
CA LYS A 109 -4.86 -3.29 -3.20
C LYS A 109 -3.76 -2.31 -3.61
N LEU A 110 -2.70 -2.83 -4.22
CA LEU A 110 -1.58 -2.02 -4.69
C LEU A 110 -1.96 -1.22 -5.95
N LEU A 111 -1.69 0.08 -5.92
CA LEU A 111 -1.88 0.98 -7.06
C LEU A 111 -0.79 0.83 -8.11
N THR A 112 0.44 0.56 -7.67
CA THR A 112 1.64 0.54 -8.52
C THR A 112 2.57 -0.60 -8.13
N ASP A 113 3.63 -0.81 -8.91
CA ASP A 113 4.71 -1.70 -8.50
C ASP A 113 5.35 -1.24 -7.19
N PRO A 114 5.76 -2.18 -6.31
CA PRO A 114 6.51 -1.83 -5.13
C PRO A 114 7.78 -1.06 -5.51
N VAL A 115 7.95 0.12 -4.93
CA VAL A 115 9.06 1.03 -5.21
C VAL A 115 10.28 0.58 -4.41
N PRO A 116 11.50 0.60 -4.97
CA PRO A 116 12.71 0.25 -4.22
C PRO A 116 12.88 1.11 -2.96
N LEU A 117 13.26 0.49 -1.85
CA LEU A 117 13.55 1.20 -0.59
C LEU A 117 14.94 1.86 -0.66
N THR A 118 15.01 3.02 -1.29
CA THR A 118 16.22 3.88 -1.34
C THR A 118 15.93 5.21 -0.67
N LEU A 119 16.96 5.90 -0.16
CA LEU A 119 16.83 7.24 0.42
C LEU A 119 16.14 8.23 -0.52
N TYR A 120 16.50 8.24 -1.80
CA TYR A 120 15.86 9.08 -2.82
C TYR A 120 14.33 8.92 -2.88
N HIS A 121 13.85 7.68 -2.98
CA HIS A 121 12.41 7.39 -3.00
C HIS A 121 11.72 7.70 -1.67
N LEU A 122 12.39 7.45 -0.54
CA LEU A 122 11.87 7.79 0.79
C LEU A 122 11.70 9.30 0.95
N ASP A 123 12.68 10.10 0.57
CA ASP A 123 12.61 11.56 0.70
C ASP A 123 11.51 12.14 -0.17
N ARG A 124 11.35 11.66 -1.42
CA ARG A 124 10.25 12.11 -2.28
C ARG A 124 8.88 11.73 -1.73
N ILE A 125 8.75 10.52 -1.18
CA ILE A 125 7.48 10.07 -0.58
C ILE A 125 7.20 10.86 0.70
N ASN A 126 8.18 11.03 1.57
CA ASN A 126 8.04 11.83 2.79
C ASN A 126 7.70 13.29 2.47
N ALA A 127 8.35 13.89 1.48
CA ALA A 127 8.05 15.23 1.02
C ALA A 127 6.63 15.32 0.43
N ALA A 128 6.20 14.33 -0.35
CA ALA A 128 4.83 14.30 -0.89
C ALA A 128 3.76 14.07 0.19
N VAL A 129 4.04 13.21 1.18
CA VAL A 129 3.13 12.96 2.30
C VAL A 129 3.04 14.19 3.20
N LYS A 130 4.17 14.82 3.56
CA LYS A 130 4.20 16.05 4.37
C LYS A 130 3.66 17.25 3.60
N GLY A 131 4.06 17.43 2.35
CA GLY A 131 3.65 18.54 1.49
C GLY A 131 2.16 18.51 1.14
N GLY A 132 1.58 17.32 0.96
CA GLY A 132 0.12 17.17 0.79
C GLY A 132 -0.68 17.55 2.03
N VAL A 133 -0.11 17.43 3.24
CA VAL A 133 -0.74 17.89 4.48
C VAL A 133 -0.71 19.43 4.60
N ILE A 134 0.25 20.10 3.96
CA ILE A 134 0.37 21.56 3.98
C ILE A 134 -0.51 22.20 2.88
N GLY A 135 -0.78 21.52 1.77
CA GLY A 135 -1.55 22.06 0.64
C GLY A 135 -3.08 22.08 0.76
N CYS A 136 -3.67 21.56 1.85
CA CYS A 136 -5.14 21.57 2.05
C CYS A 136 -5.62 22.54 3.14
N ARG A 137 -4.80 23.53 3.50
CA ARG A 137 -5.16 24.50 4.55
C ARG A 137 -5.17 25.95 4.05
N GLU A 138 -5.75 26.21 2.89
CA GLU A 138 -6.04 27.60 2.47
C GLU A 138 -7.16 27.62 1.43
N SER A 139 -8.40 27.82 1.90
CA SER A 139 -9.54 28.43 1.17
C SER A 139 -10.77 28.44 2.08
N ASN A 140 -10.73 29.16 3.21
CA ASN A 140 -11.93 29.60 3.90
C ASN A 140 -11.66 30.97 4.52
N GLY A 141 -11.45 31.94 3.64
CA GLY A 141 -11.45 33.36 3.97
C GLY A 141 -12.47 34.07 3.09
N LYS A 142 -13.77 33.80 3.29
CA LYS A 142 -14.81 34.66 2.74
C LYS A 142 -15.05 35.78 3.74
N VAL A 143 -14.37 36.89 3.47
CA VAL A 143 -14.42 38.15 4.21
C VAL A 143 -15.86 38.68 4.22
N HIS A 144 -16.36 38.97 5.42
CA HIS A 144 -17.53 39.82 5.64
C HIS A 144 -17.18 41.25 5.19
N SER A 145 -17.95 41.81 4.27
CA SER A 145 -18.08 43.26 4.02
C SER A 145 -19.44 43.42 3.33
N SER A 146 -20.46 43.78 4.12
CA SER A 146 -20.99 45.15 4.29
C SER A 146 -21.96 45.50 3.18
#